data_AF-A0A815G676-F1
#
_entry.id   AF-A0A815G676-F1
#
_cell.length_a   1.000
_cell.length_b   1.000
_cell.length_c   1.000
_cell.angle_alpha   90.00
_cell.angle_beta   90.00
_cell.angle_gamma   90.00
#
_symmetry.space_group_name_H-M   'P 1'
#
loop_
_entity.id
_entity.type
_entity.pdbx_description
1 polymer ?
#
loop_
_entity_poly.entity_id
_entity_poly.type
_entity_poly.pdbx_seq_one_letter_code
_entity_poly.pdbx_strand_id
1 'polypeptide(L)'
;MATGGGEEATAQRRLRLTDIVQEPLRFIAPIGGYEEMPLVSLEKAVEPLVPILPAVQSHAYVAKQICENPADGLTQDESASIMLYTMGWEPLDKCLYVVLNDTLRSSKRQQKFRPWYLFMRLFLSALFRLPPLPKVAYRGVKLDLSERYVEGKTIVWWGFSYCTTAVGILKSEQFLGTTGTRTMFTLQCQSARDIRKHSYYPVEDEVLLMAATQFQVMGCLNQGNLHIVQLEETRPPFPLLQPVPVVIPKPISPTSSKASTTTAVVTTEAKKQTQSSKSQKNTTAVAATASAINEMPLVSLEKAVEPLVPILPAVQSHAYVAKQICENPADGLTQDESASIMLYTMGWEPLDKCLYVVLNDTLRSSERQQKLKPWYLFMRLFLSALFRLPPLPKVAYRGVKLDLSERYVEGKTIVWWGFSSCTTAVGVLKSEQFLGTTGTRTMFTLQCQSARDIRKHSYYTAEDEVLLMAGTQFKVMGCLDQGNLHIIQLEETRPPFPLLQPVPIVIPKPISSTPSKASTTTAVVTAKAKKQTQSSKSQKDTTAVAATASAINVGTSSIMKQMSAMEIKASPNK
;
A
#
# COMPACT_ATOMS: atom_id res chain seq x y z
N MET A 1 -31.91 -38.36 2.68
CA MET A 1 -30.47 -38.44 2.99
C MET A 1 -29.72 -37.71 1.89
N ALA A 2 -29.61 -36.38 1.99
CA ALA A 2 -28.89 -35.53 1.05
C ALA A 2 -28.24 -34.40 1.87
N THR A 3 -27.17 -34.75 2.58
CA THR A 3 -26.37 -33.83 3.41
C THR A 3 -24.92 -33.72 2.93
N GLY A 4 -24.50 -34.48 1.91
CA GLY A 4 -23.10 -34.57 1.47
C GLY A 4 -22.58 -33.41 0.60
N GLY A 5 -23.43 -32.78 -0.22
CA GLY A 5 -22.97 -31.78 -1.20
C GLY A 5 -22.45 -30.47 -0.60
N GLY A 6 -22.85 -30.11 0.62
CA GLY A 6 -22.40 -28.90 1.30
C GLY A 6 -21.00 -29.03 1.94
N GLU A 7 -20.69 -30.19 2.51
CA GLU A 7 -19.39 -30.46 3.12
C GLU A 7 -18.29 -30.64 2.06
N GLU A 8 -18.62 -31.28 0.93
CA GLU A 8 -17.71 -31.52 -0.18
C GLU A 8 -17.27 -30.22 -0.89
N ALA A 9 -18.22 -29.34 -1.21
CA ALA A 9 -17.92 -28.01 -1.74
C ALA A 9 -17.09 -27.16 -0.76
N THR A 10 -17.25 -27.38 0.55
CA THR A 10 -16.47 -26.70 1.60
C THR A 10 -15.04 -27.22 1.68
N ALA A 11 -14.80 -28.52 1.48
CA ALA A 11 -13.47 -29.11 1.46
C ALA A 11 -12.63 -28.63 0.26
N GLN A 12 -13.23 -28.58 -0.93
CA GLN A 12 -12.59 -28.08 -2.16
C GLN A 12 -12.16 -26.62 -2.03
N ARG A 13 -13.05 -25.76 -1.52
CA ARG A 13 -12.73 -24.35 -1.26
C ARG A 13 -11.60 -24.21 -0.24
N ARG A 14 -11.59 -25.03 0.82
CA ARG A 14 -10.56 -24.99 1.87
C ARG A 14 -9.16 -25.26 1.32
N LEU A 15 -8.98 -26.22 0.42
CA LEU A 15 -7.66 -26.51 -0.15
C LEU A 15 -7.12 -25.36 -1.02
N ARG A 16 -7.97 -24.69 -1.81
CA ARG A 16 -7.53 -23.50 -2.57
C ARG A 16 -6.96 -22.41 -1.67
N LEU A 17 -7.43 -22.35 -0.43
CA LEU A 17 -7.03 -21.34 0.53
C LEU A 17 -5.75 -21.74 1.28
N THR A 18 -5.60 -23.02 1.62
CA THR A 18 -4.46 -23.53 2.41
C THR A 18 -3.26 -24.00 1.59
N ASP A 19 -3.35 -24.14 0.27
CA ASP A 19 -2.27 -24.71 -0.56
C ASP A 19 -0.96 -23.91 -0.56
N ILE A 20 -0.97 -22.65 -0.11
CA ILE A 20 0.21 -21.79 -0.01
C ILE A 20 1.29 -22.36 0.92
N VAL A 21 0.92 -23.25 1.84
CA VAL A 21 1.88 -24.00 2.67
C VAL A 21 2.87 -24.80 1.81
N GLN A 22 2.45 -25.22 0.63
CA GLN A 22 3.26 -26.03 -0.28
C GLN A 22 4.24 -25.20 -1.12
N GLU A 23 4.19 -23.87 -1.05
CA GLU A 23 5.12 -23.03 -1.81
C GLU A 23 6.58 -23.28 -1.39
N PRO A 24 7.51 -23.53 -2.33
CA PRO A 24 8.88 -23.85 -1.99
C PRO A 24 9.70 -22.61 -1.57
N LEU A 25 9.18 -21.39 -1.80
CA LEU A 25 9.78 -20.10 -1.44
C LEU A 25 11.22 -19.87 -1.94
N ARG A 26 11.61 -20.58 -3.00
CA ARG A 26 12.93 -20.50 -3.63
C ARG A 26 12.81 -20.43 -5.14
N PHE A 27 13.88 -20.01 -5.79
CA PHE A 27 13.96 -20.04 -7.25
C PHE A 27 14.06 -21.48 -7.78
N ILE A 28 13.33 -21.75 -8.86
CA ILE A 28 13.30 -22.96 -9.68
C ILE A 28 13.39 -22.48 -11.13
N ALA A 29 13.82 -23.34 -12.06
CA ALA A 29 13.94 -23.00 -13.48
C ALA A 29 12.63 -22.42 -14.05
N PRO A 30 12.64 -21.30 -14.81
CA PRO A 30 11.45 -20.66 -15.37
C PRO A 30 10.49 -21.60 -16.09
N ILE A 31 9.22 -21.20 -16.17
CA ILE A 31 8.14 -21.94 -16.83
C ILE A 31 7.98 -21.40 -18.26
N GLY A 32 8.08 -22.27 -19.24
CA GLY A 32 7.92 -21.95 -20.66
C GLY A 32 7.66 -23.19 -21.52
N GLY A 33 7.73 -23.03 -22.84
CA GLY A 33 7.41 -24.02 -23.86
C GLY A 33 5.94 -24.03 -24.31
N TYR A 34 5.04 -23.37 -23.57
CA TYR A 34 3.62 -23.27 -23.93
C TYR A 34 3.31 -22.04 -24.79
N GLU A 35 4.16 -21.02 -24.74
CA GLU A 35 4.00 -19.76 -25.44
C GLU A 35 3.99 -19.92 -26.97
N GLU A 36 4.74 -20.92 -27.46
CA GLU A 36 4.81 -21.31 -28.87
C GLU A 36 3.66 -22.23 -29.31
N MET A 37 2.82 -22.69 -28.37
CA MET A 37 1.68 -23.52 -28.72
C MET A 37 0.60 -22.72 -29.46
N PRO A 38 -0.14 -23.37 -30.39
CA PRO A 38 -1.30 -22.75 -31.00
C PRO A 38 -2.37 -22.48 -29.95
N LEU A 39 -3.11 -21.38 -30.13
CA LEU A 39 -4.34 -21.15 -29.38
C LEU A 39 -5.42 -22.10 -29.92
N VAL A 40 -6.05 -22.87 -29.04
CA VAL A 40 -7.03 -23.92 -29.39
C VAL A 40 -8.29 -23.77 -28.53
N SER A 41 -9.36 -24.49 -28.87
CA SER A 41 -10.58 -24.53 -28.04
C SER A 41 -10.31 -25.21 -26.69
N LEU A 42 -11.17 -24.98 -25.71
CA LEU A 42 -10.99 -25.57 -24.38
C LEU A 42 -11.00 -27.10 -24.41
N GLU A 43 -11.86 -27.72 -25.23
CA GLU A 43 -11.90 -29.18 -25.39
C GLU A 43 -10.55 -29.71 -25.85
N LYS A 44 -9.97 -29.08 -26.88
CA LYS A 44 -8.67 -29.47 -27.41
C LYS A 44 -7.55 -29.20 -26.40
N ALA A 45 -7.68 -28.14 -25.61
CA ALA A 45 -6.70 -27.76 -24.61
C ALA A 45 -6.61 -28.76 -23.45
N VAL A 46 -7.73 -29.40 -23.09
CA VAL A 46 -7.78 -30.37 -21.98
C VAL A 46 -7.59 -31.83 -22.40
N GLU A 47 -7.64 -32.15 -23.70
CA GLU A 47 -7.41 -33.51 -24.22
C GLU A 47 -6.13 -34.18 -23.65
N PRO A 48 -4.95 -33.53 -23.64
CA PRO A 48 -3.74 -34.15 -23.09
C PRO A 48 -3.77 -34.35 -21.58
N LEU A 49 -4.72 -33.72 -20.88
CA LEU A 49 -4.87 -33.80 -19.43
C LEU A 49 -5.72 -34.98 -18.99
N VAL A 50 -6.49 -35.63 -19.88
CA VAL A 50 -7.39 -36.74 -19.55
C VAL A 50 -6.69 -37.87 -18.76
N PRO A 51 -5.47 -38.32 -19.09
CA PRO A 51 -4.78 -39.35 -18.31
C PRO A 51 -4.43 -38.91 -16.87
N ILE A 52 -4.34 -37.62 -16.61
CA ILE A 52 -4.00 -37.01 -15.31
C ILE A 52 -5.28 -36.67 -14.53
N LEU A 53 -6.28 -36.17 -15.25
CA LEU A 53 -7.55 -35.64 -14.75
C LEU A 53 -8.70 -36.31 -15.53
N PRO A 54 -9.14 -37.53 -15.16
CA PRO A 54 -10.09 -38.29 -15.96
C PRO A 54 -11.42 -37.59 -16.23
N ALA A 55 -11.86 -36.71 -15.32
CA ALA A 55 -13.11 -35.96 -15.44
C ALA A 55 -12.96 -34.58 -16.11
N VAL A 56 -11.78 -34.18 -16.59
CA VAL A 56 -11.55 -32.80 -17.05
C VAL A 56 -12.43 -32.40 -18.24
N GLN A 57 -12.75 -33.33 -19.14
CA GLN A 57 -13.56 -33.04 -20.32
C GLN A 57 -15.01 -32.69 -19.96
N SER A 58 -15.62 -33.41 -19.00
CA SER A 58 -16.99 -33.10 -18.57
C SER A 58 -17.07 -31.76 -17.86
N HIS A 59 -16.08 -31.43 -17.02
CA HIS A 59 -16.00 -30.13 -16.35
C HIS A 59 -15.71 -28.99 -17.35
N ALA A 60 -14.86 -29.23 -18.35
CA ALA A 60 -14.62 -28.27 -19.44
C ALA A 60 -15.90 -27.97 -20.23
N TYR A 61 -16.71 -29.00 -20.52
CA TYR A 61 -18.02 -28.82 -21.15
C TYR A 61 -18.93 -27.91 -20.31
N VAL A 62 -19.08 -28.22 -19.01
CA VAL A 62 -19.89 -27.41 -18.08
C VAL A 62 -19.38 -25.96 -18.03
N ALA A 63 -18.06 -25.76 -17.90
CA ALA A 63 -17.45 -24.44 -17.88
C ALA A 63 -17.79 -23.63 -19.15
N LYS A 64 -17.79 -24.26 -20.33
CA LYS A 64 -18.19 -23.58 -21.57
C LYS A 64 -19.66 -23.20 -21.61
N GLN A 65 -20.56 -24.07 -21.15
CA GLN A 65 -22.00 -23.76 -21.09
C GLN A 65 -22.28 -22.57 -20.17
N ILE A 66 -21.54 -22.45 -19.06
CA ILE A 66 -21.67 -21.30 -18.15
C ILE A 66 -21.16 -20.01 -18.81
N CYS A 67 -20.13 -20.10 -19.66
CA CYS A 67 -19.44 -18.95 -20.26
C CYS A 67 -19.90 -18.60 -21.69
N GLU A 68 -21.15 -18.88 -22.09
CA GLU A 68 -21.64 -18.60 -23.45
C GLU A 68 -21.49 -17.14 -23.90
N ASN A 69 -21.68 -16.19 -23.00
CA ASN A 69 -21.59 -14.75 -23.28
C ASN A 69 -20.64 -14.07 -22.28
N PRO A 70 -19.31 -14.27 -22.43
CA PRO A 70 -18.35 -13.81 -21.45
C PRO A 70 -18.16 -12.29 -21.48
N ALA A 71 -17.84 -11.73 -20.32
CA ALA A 71 -17.50 -10.32 -20.17
C ALA A 71 -16.06 -10.02 -20.63
N ASP A 72 -15.67 -8.74 -20.51
CA ASP A 72 -14.28 -8.26 -20.61
C ASP A 72 -13.58 -8.58 -21.95
N GLY A 73 -14.39 -8.82 -22.98
CA GLY A 73 -13.95 -9.10 -24.34
C GLY A 73 -13.22 -10.42 -24.50
N LEU A 74 -13.37 -11.37 -23.57
CA LEU A 74 -12.82 -12.72 -23.71
C LEU A 74 -13.64 -13.54 -24.72
N THR A 75 -13.03 -14.56 -25.31
CA THR A 75 -13.79 -15.60 -26.02
C THR A 75 -14.45 -16.56 -25.01
N GLN A 76 -15.43 -17.35 -25.46
CA GLN A 76 -16.04 -18.40 -24.63
C GLN A 76 -14.97 -19.36 -24.09
N ASP A 77 -14.05 -19.82 -24.93
CA ASP A 77 -12.97 -20.74 -24.52
C ASP A 77 -12.00 -20.09 -23.50
N GLU A 78 -11.65 -18.82 -23.69
CA GLU A 78 -10.80 -18.07 -22.76
C GLU A 78 -11.48 -17.94 -21.38
N SER A 79 -12.73 -17.47 -21.33
CA SER A 79 -13.48 -17.36 -20.07
C SER A 79 -13.71 -18.72 -19.43
N ALA A 80 -14.06 -19.74 -20.21
CA ALA A 80 -14.30 -21.09 -19.73
C ALA A 80 -13.02 -21.74 -19.17
N SER A 81 -11.84 -21.38 -19.67
CA SER A 81 -10.57 -21.85 -19.09
C SER A 81 -10.33 -21.31 -17.68
N ILE A 82 -10.72 -20.06 -17.40
CA ILE A 82 -10.67 -19.46 -16.05
C ILE A 82 -11.72 -20.12 -15.15
N MET A 83 -12.94 -20.28 -15.66
CA MET A 83 -14.03 -20.97 -14.97
C MET A 83 -13.60 -22.39 -14.56
N LEU A 84 -13.04 -23.15 -15.48
CA LEU A 84 -12.54 -24.51 -15.22
C LEU A 84 -11.42 -24.54 -14.17
N TYR A 85 -10.49 -23.57 -14.21
CA TYR A 85 -9.44 -23.47 -13.20
C TYR A 85 -9.99 -23.20 -11.79
N THR A 86 -11.03 -22.38 -11.67
CA THR A 86 -11.64 -22.07 -10.37
C THR A 86 -12.62 -23.11 -9.87
N MET A 87 -13.13 -23.98 -10.75
CA MET A 87 -14.08 -25.03 -10.42
C MET A 87 -13.41 -26.12 -9.57
N GLY A 88 -13.91 -26.34 -8.36
CA GLY A 88 -13.51 -27.47 -7.51
C GLY A 88 -14.26 -28.74 -7.88
N TRP A 89 -13.60 -29.89 -7.81
CA TRP A 89 -14.25 -31.20 -7.91
C TRP A 89 -13.46 -32.30 -7.19
N GLU A 90 -14.13 -33.39 -6.85
CA GLU A 90 -13.53 -34.60 -6.27
C GLU A 90 -13.18 -35.65 -7.36
N PRO A 91 -12.20 -36.53 -7.08
CA PRO A 91 -11.29 -36.46 -5.94
C PRO A 91 -10.29 -35.30 -6.10
N LEU A 92 -9.95 -34.63 -4.99
CA LEU A 92 -9.11 -33.41 -5.01
C LEU A 92 -7.74 -33.59 -5.67
N ASP A 93 -7.13 -34.76 -5.55
CA ASP A 93 -5.86 -35.11 -6.20
C ASP A 93 -5.99 -35.32 -7.73
N LYS A 94 -7.22 -35.16 -8.26
CA LYS A 94 -7.58 -35.12 -9.69
C LYS A 94 -8.34 -33.84 -10.05
N CYS A 95 -8.35 -32.84 -9.18
CA CYS A 95 -8.89 -31.50 -9.46
C CYS A 95 -7.87 -30.67 -10.24
N LEU A 96 -8.30 -29.95 -11.28
CA LEU A 96 -7.39 -29.20 -12.15
C LEU A 96 -6.57 -28.16 -11.39
N TYR A 97 -7.21 -27.38 -10.52
CA TYR A 97 -6.54 -26.39 -9.67
C TYR A 97 -5.39 -27.01 -8.86
N VAL A 98 -5.70 -28.07 -8.13
CA VAL A 98 -4.79 -28.73 -7.19
C VAL A 98 -3.60 -29.31 -7.95
N VAL A 99 -3.88 -30.13 -8.97
CA VAL A 99 -2.83 -30.85 -9.70
C VAL A 99 -1.98 -29.90 -10.55
N LEU A 100 -2.56 -28.83 -11.10
CA LEU A 100 -1.80 -27.80 -11.82
C LEU A 100 -0.84 -27.11 -10.87
N ASN A 101 -1.32 -26.57 -9.73
CA ASN A 101 -0.46 -25.86 -8.79
C ASN A 101 0.61 -26.78 -8.17
N ASP A 102 0.31 -28.04 -7.90
CA ASP A 102 1.31 -29.02 -7.46
C ASP A 102 2.36 -29.29 -8.55
N THR A 103 1.94 -29.38 -9.80
CA THR A 103 2.85 -29.50 -10.95
C THR A 103 3.74 -28.26 -11.07
N LEU A 104 3.18 -27.06 -10.88
CA LEU A 104 3.91 -25.80 -10.89
C LEU A 104 4.91 -25.71 -9.73
N ARG A 105 4.63 -26.26 -8.56
CA ARG A 105 5.58 -26.21 -7.40
C ARG A 105 6.66 -27.29 -7.46
N SER A 106 6.48 -28.32 -8.28
CA SER A 106 7.35 -29.50 -8.29
C SER A 106 8.78 -29.22 -8.79
N SER A 107 9.78 -29.81 -8.14
CA SER A 107 11.16 -29.86 -8.68
C SER A 107 11.27 -30.65 -9.98
N LYS A 108 10.32 -31.55 -10.27
CA LYS A 108 10.25 -32.35 -11.52
C LYS A 108 9.33 -31.70 -12.57
N ARG A 109 8.99 -30.41 -12.41
CA ARG A 109 8.02 -29.69 -13.25
C ARG A 109 8.32 -29.80 -14.74
N GLN A 110 9.59 -29.69 -15.17
CA GLN A 110 9.95 -29.71 -16.59
C GLN A 110 9.44 -30.98 -17.32
N GLN A 111 9.40 -32.13 -16.64
CA GLN A 111 8.88 -33.38 -17.20
C GLN A 111 7.35 -33.45 -17.10
N LYS A 112 6.79 -33.04 -15.96
CA LYS A 112 5.35 -33.17 -15.65
C LYS A 112 4.48 -32.11 -16.32
N PHE A 113 5.06 -30.99 -16.76
CA PHE A 113 4.30 -29.84 -17.23
C PHE A 113 3.94 -29.90 -18.72
N ARG A 114 4.59 -30.76 -19.52
CA ARG A 114 4.34 -30.87 -20.96
C ARG A 114 2.87 -31.11 -21.35
N PRO A 115 2.10 -31.98 -20.66
CA PRO A 115 0.67 -32.15 -20.95
C PRO A 115 -0.18 -30.88 -20.78
N TRP A 116 0.31 -29.92 -19.99
CA TRP A 116 -0.42 -28.68 -19.67
C TRP A 116 -0.26 -27.58 -20.70
N TYR A 117 0.62 -27.74 -21.71
CA TYR A 117 1.00 -26.61 -22.57
C TYR A 117 -0.18 -25.98 -23.32
N LEU A 118 -1.09 -26.78 -23.88
CA LEU A 118 -2.25 -26.25 -24.60
C LEU A 118 -3.22 -25.53 -23.65
N PHE A 119 -3.51 -26.12 -22.48
CA PHE A 119 -4.32 -25.48 -21.45
C PHE A 119 -3.70 -24.19 -20.95
N MET A 120 -2.40 -24.18 -20.63
CA MET A 120 -1.68 -23.00 -20.16
C MET A 120 -1.62 -21.91 -21.21
N ARG A 121 -1.44 -22.26 -22.49
CA ARG A 121 -1.52 -21.30 -23.59
C ARG A 121 -2.87 -20.61 -23.63
N LEU A 122 -3.98 -21.35 -23.58
CA LEU A 122 -5.33 -20.79 -23.58
C LEU A 122 -5.60 -19.96 -22.32
N PHE A 123 -5.32 -20.53 -21.15
CA PHE A 123 -5.58 -19.92 -19.85
C PHE A 123 -4.80 -18.62 -19.63
N LEU A 124 -3.51 -18.59 -19.98
CA LEU A 124 -2.72 -17.37 -19.89
C LEU A 124 -3.13 -16.32 -20.93
N SER A 125 -3.58 -16.74 -22.12
CA SER A 125 -4.12 -15.80 -23.11
C SER A 125 -5.34 -15.07 -22.55
N ALA A 126 -6.23 -15.79 -21.86
CA ALA A 126 -7.37 -15.22 -21.16
C ALA A 126 -6.93 -14.23 -20.06
N LEU A 127 -6.04 -14.66 -19.15
CA LEU A 127 -5.58 -13.82 -18.04
C LEU A 127 -4.82 -12.56 -18.48
N PHE A 128 -4.03 -12.62 -19.56
CA PHE A 128 -3.31 -11.44 -20.06
C PHE A 128 -4.19 -10.45 -20.81
N ARG A 129 -5.40 -10.84 -21.26
CA ARG A 129 -6.40 -9.91 -21.79
C ARG A 129 -7.11 -9.13 -20.69
N LEU A 130 -7.20 -9.69 -19.50
CA LEU A 130 -7.71 -8.97 -18.33
C LEU A 130 -6.68 -7.91 -17.90
N PRO A 131 -7.12 -6.67 -17.59
CA PRO A 131 -6.20 -5.62 -17.15
C PRO A 131 -5.53 -6.00 -15.82
N PRO A 132 -4.24 -5.66 -15.63
CA PRO A 132 -3.61 -5.80 -14.32
C PRO A 132 -4.32 -4.92 -13.29
N LEU A 133 -4.47 -5.44 -12.08
CA LEU A 133 -5.08 -4.76 -10.95
C LEU A 133 -4.00 -4.44 -9.89
N PRO A 134 -3.31 -3.29 -9.98
CA PRO A 134 -2.33 -2.88 -8.99
C PRO A 134 -3.04 -2.42 -7.71
N LYS A 135 -3.19 -3.34 -6.75
CA LYS A 135 -3.88 -3.12 -5.47
C LYS A 135 -3.30 -3.99 -4.37
N VAL A 136 -3.58 -3.61 -3.12
CA VAL A 136 -3.45 -4.54 -2.00
C VAL A 136 -4.44 -5.68 -2.13
N ALA A 137 -3.94 -6.90 -2.05
CA ALA A 137 -4.72 -8.10 -1.89
C ALA A 137 -4.35 -8.81 -0.58
N TYR A 138 -5.26 -9.66 -0.11
CA TYR A 138 -5.11 -10.41 1.11
C TYR A 138 -5.30 -11.90 0.85
N ARG A 139 -4.61 -12.70 1.67
CA ARG A 139 -4.78 -14.15 1.72
C ARG A 139 -4.65 -14.62 3.16
N GLY A 140 -5.58 -15.45 3.62
CA GLY A 140 -5.59 -16.01 4.97
C GLY A 140 -5.26 -17.50 4.98
N VAL A 141 -4.57 -17.95 6.04
CA VAL A 141 -4.22 -19.37 6.25
C VAL A 141 -4.33 -19.70 7.74
N LYS A 142 -4.92 -20.85 8.07
CA LYS A 142 -5.10 -21.33 9.45
C LYS A 142 -3.88 -22.08 10.02
N LEU A 143 -2.70 -21.49 9.87
CA LEU A 143 -1.47 -21.89 10.58
C LEU A 143 -0.49 -20.73 10.63
N ASP A 144 0.51 -20.81 11.52
CA ASP A 144 1.65 -19.89 11.52
C ASP A 144 2.63 -20.26 10.40
N LEU A 145 2.86 -19.33 9.49
CA LEU A 145 3.86 -19.42 8.44
C LEU A 145 4.97 -18.38 8.60
N SER A 146 4.89 -17.50 9.60
CA SER A 146 5.73 -16.30 9.71
C SER A 146 7.23 -16.60 9.71
N GLU A 147 7.67 -17.69 10.35
CA GLU A 147 9.08 -18.10 10.37
C GLU A 147 9.65 -18.44 8.98
N ARG A 148 8.79 -18.82 8.02
CA ARG A 148 9.21 -19.13 6.65
C ARG A 148 9.43 -17.86 5.81
N TYR A 149 8.83 -16.75 6.21
CA TYR A 149 8.87 -15.47 5.50
C TYR A 149 9.82 -14.51 6.22
N VAL A 150 11.12 -14.70 5.97
CA VAL A 150 12.17 -13.88 6.58
C VAL A 150 12.26 -12.53 5.88
N GLU A 151 12.17 -11.45 6.64
CA GLU A 151 12.29 -10.06 6.17
C GLU A 151 13.56 -9.85 5.33
N GLY A 152 13.44 -9.06 4.26
CA GLY A 152 14.54 -8.80 3.34
C GLY A 152 14.84 -9.93 2.35
N LYS A 153 14.19 -11.11 2.45
CA LYS A 153 14.36 -12.17 1.46
C LYS A 153 13.45 -11.97 0.25
N THR A 154 13.98 -12.30 -0.92
CA THR A 154 13.21 -12.47 -2.15
C THR A 154 12.75 -13.93 -2.27
N ILE A 155 11.47 -14.13 -2.53
CA ILE A 155 10.82 -15.43 -2.67
C ILE A 155 9.99 -15.48 -3.96
N VAL A 156 9.56 -16.69 -4.36
CA VAL A 156 8.67 -16.89 -5.50
C VAL A 156 7.51 -17.78 -5.08
N TRP A 157 6.29 -17.35 -5.39
CA TRP A 157 5.09 -18.17 -5.36
C TRP A 157 4.88 -18.79 -6.74
N TRP A 158 5.07 -20.10 -6.85
CA TRP A 158 5.08 -20.80 -8.13
C TRP A 158 3.70 -21.22 -8.60
N GLY A 159 2.76 -21.48 -7.68
CA GLY A 159 1.37 -21.72 -8.02
C GLY A 159 0.63 -20.41 -8.31
N PHE A 160 -0.45 -20.50 -9.09
CA PHE A 160 -1.42 -19.43 -9.18
C PHE A 160 -2.11 -19.27 -7.82
N SER A 161 -2.19 -18.04 -7.32
CA SER A 161 -2.63 -17.80 -5.95
C SER A 161 -3.94 -17.03 -5.90
N TYR A 162 -4.93 -17.63 -5.23
CA TYR A 162 -6.17 -16.98 -4.87
C TYR A 162 -5.92 -15.88 -3.84
N CYS A 163 -6.46 -14.69 -4.07
CA CYS A 163 -6.46 -13.57 -3.13
C CYS A 163 -7.80 -12.82 -3.19
N THR A 164 -8.03 -11.95 -2.21
CA THR A 164 -9.16 -11.01 -2.21
C THR A 164 -8.67 -9.60 -1.96
N THR A 165 -9.29 -8.59 -2.58
CA THR A 165 -9.02 -7.18 -2.26
C THR A 165 -9.82 -6.66 -1.07
N ALA A 166 -10.78 -7.45 -0.57
CA ALA A 166 -11.68 -7.07 0.51
C ALA A 166 -11.23 -7.74 1.82
N VAL A 167 -10.63 -6.97 2.72
CA VAL A 167 -10.13 -7.50 4.01
C VAL A 167 -11.23 -8.17 4.84
N GLY A 168 -12.48 -7.72 4.72
CA GLY A 168 -13.63 -8.26 5.45
C GLY A 168 -13.95 -9.72 5.12
N ILE A 169 -13.59 -10.20 3.92
CA ILE A 169 -13.81 -11.61 3.51
C ILE A 169 -13.04 -12.57 4.41
N LEU A 170 -11.89 -12.13 4.95
CA LEU A 170 -11.08 -12.95 5.87
C LEU A 170 -11.79 -13.26 7.19
N LYS A 171 -12.85 -12.54 7.56
CA LYS A 171 -13.64 -12.83 8.77
C LYS A 171 -14.27 -14.22 8.73
N SER A 172 -14.57 -14.74 7.54
CA SER A 172 -15.16 -16.07 7.40
C SER A 172 -14.18 -17.16 7.82
N GLU A 173 -14.68 -18.14 8.58
CA GLU A 173 -13.95 -19.33 9.02
C GLU A 173 -13.46 -20.21 7.87
N GLN A 174 -13.93 -20.01 6.64
CA GLN A 174 -13.39 -20.70 5.48
C GLN A 174 -12.02 -20.15 5.06
N PHE A 175 -11.77 -18.85 5.29
CA PHE A 175 -10.55 -18.15 4.89
C PHE A 175 -9.56 -18.05 6.07
N LEU A 176 -9.68 -17.00 6.87
CA LEU A 176 -8.81 -16.78 8.03
C LEU A 176 -9.53 -17.11 9.34
N GLY A 177 -10.77 -16.62 9.50
CA GLY A 177 -11.51 -16.71 10.75
C GLY A 177 -10.94 -15.82 11.86
N THR A 178 -11.35 -16.07 13.09
CA THR A 178 -10.91 -15.28 14.27
C THR A 178 -10.20 -16.12 15.34
N THR A 179 -10.11 -17.43 15.16
CA THR A 179 -9.61 -18.38 16.16
C THR A 179 -8.43 -19.21 15.64
N GLY A 180 -7.70 -19.83 16.57
CA GLY A 180 -6.52 -20.64 16.26
C GLY A 180 -5.32 -19.84 15.78
N THR A 181 -4.17 -20.51 15.67
CA THR A 181 -2.96 -19.92 15.12
C THR A 181 -3.10 -19.76 13.61
N ARG A 182 -2.86 -18.55 13.09
CA ARG A 182 -3.17 -18.21 11.70
C ARG A 182 -2.25 -17.13 11.13
N THR A 183 -2.09 -17.14 9.82
CA THR A 183 -1.29 -16.17 9.06
C THR A 183 -2.18 -15.42 8.08
N MET A 184 -2.11 -14.09 8.10
CA MET A 184 -2.67 -13.21 7.08
C MET A 184 -1.53 -12.64 6.25
N PHE A 185 -1.61 -12.77 4.94
CA PHE A 185 -0.73 -12.08 4.00
C PHE A 185 -1.38 -10.76 3.57
N THR A 186 -0.61 -9.69 3.62
CA THR A 186 -0.91 -8.42 2.95
C THR A 186 0.03 -8.27 1.77
N LEU A 187 -0.53 -8.28 0.56
CA LEU A 187 0.20 -8.40 -0.69
C LEU A 187 0.05 -7.09 -1.47
N GLN A 188 1.14 -6.36 -1.68
CA GLN A 188 1.14 -5.23 -2.60
C GLN A 188 1.36 -5.77 -4.02
N CYS A 189 0.26 -6.00 -4.74
CA CYS A 189 0.26 -6.63 -6.05
C CYS A 189 0.35 -5.60 -7.17
N GLN A 190 1.00 -5.98 -8.27
CA GLN A 190 1.10 -5.24 -9.53
C GLN A 190 0.45 -6.00 -10.68
N SER A 191 0.56 -7.33 -10.68
CA SER A 191 0.13 -8.18 -11.80
C SER A 191 -1.08 -9.06 -11.48
N ALA A 192 -1.81 -8.79 -10.39
CA ALA A 192 -3.03 -9.52 -10.08
C ALA A 192 -4.12 -9.28 -11.14
N ARG A 193 -5.06 -10.21 -11.31
CA ARG A 193 -6.18 -10.12 -12.26
C ARG A 193 -7.51 -10.29 -11.54
N ASP A 194 -8.44 -9.38 -11.78
CA ASP A 194 -9.84 -9.54 -11.35
C ASP A 194 -10.49 -10.62 -12.21
N ILE A 195 -10.85 -11.75 -11.61
CA ILE A 195 -11.48 -12.87 -12.31
C ILE A 195 -12.92 -13.10 -11.87
N ARG A 196 -13.54 -12.18 -11.12
CA ARG A 196 -14.86 -12.37 -10.50
C ARG A 196 -15.94 -12.77 -11.50
N LYS A 197 -15.94 -12.16 -12.70
CA LYS A 197 -16.91 -12.46 -13.76
C LYS A 197 -16.66 -13.77 -14.50
N HIS A 198 -15.51 -14.40 -14.26
CA HIS A 198 -15.04 -15.60 -14.95
C HIS A 198 -14.76 -16.76 -13.99
N SER A 199 -14.97 -16.56 -12.68
CA SER A 199 -14.79 -17.56 -11.63
C SER A 199 -16.07 -18.34 -11.38
N TYR A 200 -15.93 -19.61 -11.01
CA TYR A 200 -17.00 -20.47 -10.51
C TYR A 200 -17.52 -20.01 -9.12
N TYR A 201 -16.76 -19.18 -8.42
CA TYR A 201 -17.11 -18.60 -7.12
C TYR A 201 -17.15 -17.05 -7.18
N PRO A 202 -18.09 -16.45 -7.94
CA PRO A 202 -18.09 -15.00 -8.21
C PRO A 202 -18.28 -14.12 -6.97
N VAL A 203 -18.79 -14.69 -5.86
CA VAL A 203 -19.07 -13.99 -4.60
C VAL A 203 -17.84 -13.79 -3.71
N GLU A 204 -16.70 -14.39 -4.03
CA GLU A 204 -15.50 -14.35 -3.16
C GLU A 204 -14.60 -13.12 -3.40
N ASP A 205 -15.04 -12.17 -4.23
CA ASP A 205 -14.22 -11.05 -4.74
C ASP A 205 -12.82 -11.49 -5.21
N GLU A 206 -12.80 -12.59 -5.98
CA GLU A 206 -11.60 -13.32 -6.36
C GLU A 206 -10.69 -12.51 -7.29
N VAL A 207 -9.47 -12.30 -6.81
CA VAL A 207 -8.36 -11.79 -7.60
C VAL A 207 -7.30 -12.88 -7.68
N LEU A 208 -6.83 -13.16 -8.89
CA LEU A 208 -5.84 -14.20 -9.15
C LEU A 208 -4.46 -13.58 -9.34
N LEU A 209 -3.48 -14.04 -8.55
CA LEU A 209 -2.07 -13.82 -8.80
C LEU A 209 -1.54 -14.86 -9.78
N MET A 210 -0.72 -14.38 -10.73
CA MET A 210 -0.08 -15.23 -11.73
C MET A 210 0.83 -16.27 -11.08
N ALA A 211 1.05 -17.38 -11.77
CA ALA A 211 2.09 -18.33 -11.38
C ALA A 211 3.48 -17.68 -11.48
N ALA A 212 4.41 -18.14 -10.65
CA ALA A 212 5.78 -17.64 -10.56
C ALA A 212 5.90 -16.15 -10.21
N THR A 213 4.98 -15.61 -9.40
CA THR A 213 5.08 -14.23 -8.90
C THR A 213 6.21 -14.11 -7.88
N GLN A 214 7.12 -13.17 -8.11
CA GLN A 214 8.23 -12.87 -7.22
C GLN A 214 7.81 -11.81 -6.18
N PHE A 215 8.13 -12.07 -4.92
CA PHE A 215 7.88 -11.15 -3.82
C PHE A 215 9.16 -10.83 -3.05
N GLN A 216 9.25 -9.60 -2.58
CA GLN A 216 10.14 -9.22 -1.48
C GLN A 216 9.35 -9.34 -0.17
N VAL A 217 9.92 -10.03 0.83
CA VAL A 217 9.34 -10.06 2.18
C VAL A 217 9.69 -8.74 2.88
N MET A 218 8.67 -7.93 3.15
CA MET A 218 8.84 -6.60 3.74
C MET A 218 8.86 -6.63 5.27
N GLY A 219 8.22 -7.62 5.89
CA GLY A 219 8.23 -7.79 7.33
C GLY A 219 7.09 -8.66 7.85
N CYS A 220 7.15 -8.97 9.14
CA CYS A 220 6.14 -9.73 9.85
C CYS A 220 5.70 -9.01 11.12
N LEU A 221 4.40 -9.04 11.41
CA LEU A 221 3.80 -8.50 12.63
C LEU A 221 3.09 -9.63 13.39
N ASN A 222 3.59 -9.95 14.59
CA ASN A 222 2.96 -10.91 15.49
C ASN A 222 1.92 -10.20 16.37
N GLN A 223 0.67 -10.67 16.35
CA GLN A 223 -0.47 -10.16 17.12
C GLN A 223 -1.09 -11.27 18.00
N GLY A 224 -0.24 -12.12 18.58
CA GLY A 224 -0.64 -13.26 19.41
C GLY A 224 -0.85 -14.49 18.54
N ASN A 225 -2.11 -14.89 18.33
CA ASN A 225 -2.45 -16.03 17.48
C ASN A 225 -2.61 -15.66 15.99
N LEU A 226 -2.55 -14.37 15.65
CA LEU A 226 -2.55 -13.87 14.28
C LEU A 226 -1.15 -13.34 13.92
N HIS A 227 -0.60 -13.86 12.83
CA HIS A 227 0.66 -13.41 12.25
C HIS A 227 0.37 -12.70 10.92
N ILE A 228 0.86 -11.48 10.74
CA ILE A 228 0.63 -10.70 9.52
C ILE A 228 1.94 -10.59 8.75
N VAL A 229 1.99 -11.14 7.54
CA VAL A 229 3.17 -11.12 6.66
C VAL A 229 2.93 -10.12 5.53
N GLN A 230 3.81 -9.14 5.39
CA GLN A 230 3.74 -8.16 4.30
C GLN A 230 4.68 -8.56 3.16
N LEU A 231 4.12 -8.67 1.95
CA LEU A 231 4.88 -8.96 0.73
C LEU A 231 4.68 -7.84 -0.31
N GLU A 232 5.76 -7.43 -0.96
CA GLU A 232 5.72 -6.51 -2.10
C GLU A 232 6.07 -7.27 -3.38
N GLU A 233 5.18 -7.25 -4.37
CA GLU A 233 5.45 -7.88 -5.68
C GLU A 233 6.61 -7.13 -6.35
N THR A 234 7.60 -7.89 -6.84
CA THR A 234 8.77 -7.35 -7.52
C THR A 234 8.91 -7.95 -8.91
N ARG A 235 9.49 -7.18 -9.83
CA ARG A 235 9.74 -7.65 -11.20
C ARG A 235 11.09 -8.36 -11.27
N PRO A 236 11.14 -9.65 -11.66
CA PRO A 236 12.41 -10.32 -11.91
C PRO A 236 13.12 -9.74 -13.15
N PRO A 237 14.45 -9.87 -13.27
CA PRO A 237 15.22 -9.38 -14.41
C PRO A 237 14.88 -10.11 -15.73
N PHE A 238 14.28 -11.29 -15.65
CA PHE A 238 13.76 -12.09 -16.77
C PHE A 238 12.44 -12.74 -16.38
N PRO A 239 11.54 -13.07 -17.33
CA PRO A 239 10.25 -13.68 -17.00
C PRO A 239 10.44 -15.07 -16.37
N LEU A 240 9.87 -15.27 -15.17
CA LEU A 240 9.81 -16.58 -14.52
C LEU A 240 8.65 -17.44 -15.07
N LEU A 241 7.65 -16.79 -15.67
CA LEU A 241 6.55 -17.36 -16.44
C LEU A 241 6.59 -16.69 -17.82
N GLN A 242 6.83 -17.46 -18.89
CA GLN A 242 6.93 -16.89 -20.24
C GLN A 242 5.62 -16.18 -20.65
N PRO A 243 5.69 -14.93 -21.13
CA PRO A 243 4.51 -14.22 -21.60
C PRO A 243 3.98 -14.88 -22.87
N VAL A 244 2.66 -14.83 -23.09
CA VAL A 244 2.06 -15.30 -24.34
C VAL A 244 1.60 -14.12 -25.20
N PRO A 245 1.64 -14.23 -26.55
CA PRO A 245 1.09 -13.21 -27.42
C PRO A 245 -0.41 -13.03 -27.20
N VAL A 246 -0.83 -11.80 -26.91
CA VAL A 246 -2.24 -11.41 -26.83
C VAL A 246 -2.67 -10.88 -28.19
N VAL A 247 -3.52 -11.62 -28.89
CA VAL A 247 -4.14 -11.16 -30.13
C VAL A 247 -5.40 -10.39 -29.76
N ILE A 248 -5.32 -9.06 -29.74
CA ILE A 248 -6.50 -8.21 -29.53
C ILE A 248 -7.30 -8.17 -30.84
N PRO A 249 -8.55 -8.66 -30.89
CA PRO A 249 -9.39 -8.49 -32.08
C PRO A 249 -9.58 -6.99 -32.35
N LYS A 250 -9.35 -6.55 -33.60
CA LYS A 250 -9.60 -5.15 -33.99
C LYS A 250 -11.06 -4.79 -33.67
N PRO A 251 -11.34 -3.58 -33.13
CA PRO A 251 -12.71 -3.11 -32.96
C PRO A 251 -13.42 -3.14 -34.32
N ILE A 252 -14.55 -3.84 -34.40
CA ILE A 252 -15.43 -3.77 -35.56
C ILE A 252 -16.01 -2.37 -35.57
N SER A 253 -15.61 -1.55 -36.56
CA SER A 253 -16.20 -0.25 -36.81
C SER A 253 -17.71 -0.43 -37.03
N PRO A 254 -18.59 0.35 -36.38
CA PRO A 254 -20.01 0.22 -36.59
C PRO A 254 -20.35 0.68 -38.01
N THR A 255 -20.73 -0.28 -38.86
CA THR A 255 -21.39 -0.02 -40.13
C THR A 255 -22.67 0.76 -39.87
N SER A 256 -22.83 1.87 -40.60
CA SER A 256 -23.93 2.80 -40.53
C SER A 256 -25.30 2.12 -40.72
N SER A 257 -26.09 2.00 -39.66
CA SER A 257 -27.53 1.79 -39.75
C SER A 257 -28.26 3.05 -39.31
N LYS A 258 -29.07 3.58 -40.23
CA LYS A 258 -29.85 4.82 -40.14
C LYS A 258 -30.67 4.91 -38.85
N ALA A 259 -30.60 6.05 -38.19
CA ALA A 259 -31.43 6.42 -37.05
C ALA A 259 -32.89 6.58 -37.49
N SER A 260 -33.82 5.93 -36.79
CA SER A 260 -35.23 6.33 -36.74
C SER A 260 -35.51 6.98 -35.39
N THR A 261 -35.92 8.24 -35.43
CA THR A 261 -36.33 9.05 -34.30
C THR A 261 -37.64 8.53 -33.72
N THR A 262 -37.65 8.14 -32.45
CA THR A 262 -38.90 7.97 -31.68
C THR A 262 -38.79 8.77 -30.40
N THR A 263 -39.61 9.81 -30.32
CA THR A 263 -39.78 10.73 -29.20
C THR A 263 -40.37 9.99 -27.99
N ALA A 264 -39.66 9.98 -26.87
CA ALA A 264 -40.19 9.54 -25.58
C ALA A 264 -40.32 10.75 -24.64
N VAL A 265 -41.57 11.00 -24.24
CA VAL A 265 -41.99 12.02 -23.28
C VAL A 265 -41.47 11.63 -21.89
N VAL A 266 -40.66 12.49 -21.27
CA VAL A 266 -40.19 12.35 -19.89
C VAL A 266 -41.08 13.21 -18.99
N THR A 267 -41.90 12.54 -18.17
CA THR A 267 -42.63 13.14 -17.06
C THR A 267 -41.67 13.28 -15.88
N THR A 268 -41.38 14.52 -15.47
CA THR A 268 -40.57 14.83 -14.28
C THR A 268 -41.44 14.83 -13.02
N GLU A 269 -41.25 13.87 -12.12
CA GLU A 269 -41.67 13.98 -10.72
C GLU A 269 -40.48 14.42 -9.85
N ALA A 270 -40.59 15.62 -9.28
CA ALA A 270 -39.63 16.17 -8.33
C ALA A 270 -39.88 15.59 -6.92
N LYS A 271 -39.01 14.69 -6.46
CA LYS A 271 -38.88 14.38 -5.02
C LYS A 271 -37.71 15.17 -4.42
N LYS A 272 -38.09 16.13 -3.58
CA LYS A 272 -37.23 17.03 -2.80
C LYS A 272 -36.52 16.23 -1.70
N GLN A 273 -35.25 15.88 -1.89
CA GLN A 273 -34.37 15.38 -0.83
C GLN A 273 -33.55 16.52 -0.23
N THR A 274 -33.91 16.90 0.99
CA THR A 274 -33.25 17.94 1.78
C THR A 274 -32.09 17.34 2.58
N GLN A 275 -30.92 17.13 1.95
CA GLN A 275 -29.62 16.97 2.63
C GLN A 275 -28.49 17.48 1.71
N SER A 276 -28.19 18.79 1.73
CA SER A 276 -27.08 19.34 0.90
C SER A 276 -26.43 20.63 1.42
N SER A 277 -26.90 21.25 2.51
CA SER A 277 -26.42 22.60 2.88
C SER A 277 -25.16 22.64 3.76
N LYS A 278 -24.89 21.59 4.56
CA LYS A 278 -23.71 21.55 5.46
C LYS A 278 -22.43 21.07 4.78
N SER A 279 -22.53 20.05 3.93
CA SER A 279 -21.38 19.53 3.16
C SER A 279 -20.79 20.65 2.30
N GLN A 280 -21.62 21.31 1.49
CA GLN A 280 -21.22 22.34 0.53
C GLN A 280 -20.63 23.62 1.18
N LYS A 281 -21.08 24.00 2.38
CA LYS A 281 -20.49 25.13 3.14
C LYS A 281 -19.10 24.83 3.69
N ASN A 282 -18.87 23.62 4.19
CA ASN A 282 -17.54 23.20 4.65
C ASN A 282 -16.55 23.13 3.48
N THR A 283 -17.04 22.75 2.30
CA THR A 283 -16.26 22.66 1.06
C THR A 283 -15.61 23.98 0.65
N THR A 284 -16.41 25.03 0.52
CA THR A 284 -15.94 26.34 0.05
C THR A 284 -14.96 26.98 1.04
N ALA A 285 -15.18 26.76 2.34
CA ALA A 285 -14.33 27.32 3.39
C ALA A 285 -12.93 26.64 3.48
N VAL A 286 -12.83 25.35 3.15
CA VAL A 286 -11.54 24.66 3.11
C VAL A 286 -10.71 25.12 1.91
N ALA A 287 -11.33 25.29 0.74
CA ALA A 287 -10.65 25.85 -0.43
C ALA A 287 -10.11 27.27 -0.16
N ALA A 288 -10.87 28.11 0.56
CA ALA A 288 -10.42 29.44 0.96
C ALA A 288 -9.20 29.41 1.90
N THR A 289 -9.15 28.46 2.84
CA THR A 289 -8.00 28.29 3.75
C THR A 289 -6.76 27.86 2.98
N ALA A 290 -6.89 26.92 2.04
CA ALA A 290 -5.78 26.49 1.20
C ALA A 290 -5.24 27.63 0.31
N SER A 291 -6.13 28.47 -0.25
CA SER A 291 -5.72 29.67 -1.00
C SER A 291 -4.95 30.65 -0.12
N ALA A 292 -5.47 30.95 1.07
CA ALA A 292 -4.83 31.89 2.00
C ALA A 292 -3.44 31.42 2.43
N ILE A 293 -3.25 30.11 2.67
CA ILE A 293 -1.91 29.56 2.97
C ILE A 293 -0.98 29.72 1.77
N ASN A 294 -1.44 29.45 0.55
CA ASN A 294 -0.61 29.57 -0.66
C ASN A 294 -0.18 31.00 -0.99
N GLU A 295 -1.02 31.98 -0.65
CA GLU A 295 -0.76 33.41 -0.83
C GLU A 295 0.26 33.97 0.18
N MET A 296 0.55 33.24 1.26
CA MET A 296 1.58 33.66 2.21
C MET A 296 2.97 33.70 1.55
N PRO A 297 3.84 34.64 1.94
CA PRO A 297 5.22 34.63 1.51
C PRO A 297 5.96 33.41 2.07
N LEU A 298 6.86 32.83 1.27
CA LEU A 298 7.82 31.85 1.77
C LEU A 298 8.87 32.59 2.60
N VAL A 299 9.00 32.24 3.88
CA VAL A 299 9.87 32.91 4.86
C VAL A 299 10.81 31.91 5.53
N SER A 300 11.83 32.39 6.24
CA SER A 300 12.71 31.52 7.04
C SER A 300 11.92 30.85 8.18
N LEU A 301 12.43 29.74 8.73
CA LEU A 301 11.74 29.02 9.79
C LEU A 301 11.50 29.91 11.02
N GLU A 302 12.44 30.79 11.38
CA GLU A 302 12.30 31.70 12.53
C GLU A 302 11.10 32.64 12.37
N LYS A 303 10.94 33.23 11.18
CA LYS A 303 9.78 34.06 10.84
C LYS A 303 8.50 33.24 10.75
N ALA A 304 8.61 32.00 10.28
CA ALA A 304 7.47 31.12 10.12
C ALA A 304 6.82 30.73 11.46
N VAL A 305 7.64 30.59 12.52
CA VAL A 305 7.18 30.21 13.87
C VAL A 305 6.89 31.39 14.79
N GLU A 306 7.27 32.61 14.42
CA GLU A 306 7.04 33.82 15.23
C GLU A 306 5.57 34.00 15.67
N PRO A 307 4.55 33.84 14.80
CA PRO A 307 3.16 33.95 15.21
C PRO A 307 2.68 32.80 16.12
N LEU A 308 3.45 31.71 16.21
CA LEU A 308 3.14 30.53 17.02
C LEU A 308 3.63 30.66 18.45
N VAL A 309 4.54 31.59 18.77
CA VAL A 309 5.11 31.76 20.12
C VAL A 309 4.06 31.89 21.23
N PRO A 310 2.96 32.66 21.07
CA PRO A 310 1.92 32.75 22.10
C PRO A 310 1.18 31.41 22.35
N ILE A 311 1.18 30.51 21.36
CA ILE A 311 0.51 29.20 21.40
C ILE A 311 1.49 28.12 21.90
N LEU A 312 2.75 28.24 21.47
CA LEU A 312 3.85 27.29 21.67
C LEU A 312 5.09 28.06 22.15
N PRO A 313 5.21 28.36 23.46
CA PRO A 313 6.28 29.23 23.96
C PRO A 313 7.71 28.71 23.66
N ALA A 314 7.88 27.39 23.54
CA ALA A 314 9.17 26.76 23.24
C ALA A 314 9.48 26.63 21.74
N VAL A 315 8.59 27.05 20.83
CA VAL A 315 8.75 26.76 19.39
C VAL A 315 10.00 27.37 18.78
N GLN A 316 10.42 28.57 19.24
CA GLN A 316 11.59 29.26 18.70
C GLN A 316 12.90 28.53 18.99
N SER A 317 13.08 28.01 20.21
CA SER A 317 14.28 27.27 20.57
C SER A 317 14.37 25.94 19.82
N HIS A 318 13.24 25.26 19.63
CA HIS A 318 13.20 24.02 18.85
C HIS A 318 13.40 24.28 17.35
N ALA A 319 12.87 25.38 16.82
CA ALA A 319 13.12 25.80 15.44
C ALA A 319 14.61 26.07 15.19
N TYR A 320 15.28 26.74 16.14
CA TYR A 320 16.73 26.94 16.08
C TYR A 320 17.48 25.61 16.03
N VAL A 321 17.18 24.67 16.93
CA VAL A 321 17.79 23.33 16.95
C VAL A 321 17.55 22.58 15.63
N ALA A 322 16.30 22.58 15.13
CA ALA A 322 15.95 21.95 13.87
C ALA A 322 16.79 22.48 12.70
N LYS A 323 17.04 23.80 12.64
CA LYS A 323 17.92 24.39 11.61
C LYS A 323 19.37 23.97 11.74
N GLN A 324 19.92 23.90 12.96
CA GLN A 324 21.30 23.44 13.18
C GLN A 324 21.48 21.97 12.74
N ILE A 325 20.47 21.13 12.93
CA ILE A 325 20.51 19.74 12.47
C ILE A 325 20.45 19.66 10.94
N CYS A 326 19.68 20.53 10.30
CA CYS A 326 19.44 20.51 8.85
C CYS A 326 20.41 21.38 8.02
N GLU A 327 21.65 21.60 8.45
CA GLU A 327 22.63 22.44 7.73
C GLU A 327 22.84 22.04 6.26
N ASN A 328 22.86 20.73 5.96
CA ASN A 328 23.07 20.18 4.62
C ASN A 328 21.94 19.20 4.27
N PRO A 329 20.74 19.70 3.94
CA PRO A 329 19.56 18.86 3.75
C PRO A 329 19.62 18.06 2.46
N ALA A 330 19.04 16.86 2.49
CA ALA A 330 18.89 16.00 1.32
C ALA A 330 17.76 16.48 0.38
N ASP A 331 17.57 15.75 -0.73
CA ASP A 331 16.39 15.83 -1.60
C ASP A 331 16.11 17.21 -2.21
N GLY A 332 17.14 18.06 -2.26
CA GLY A 332 17.09 19.40 -2.85
C GLY A 332 16.20 20.37 -2.08
N LEU A 333 15.94 20.11 -0.80
CA LEU A 333 15.28 21.07 0.10
C LEU A 333 16.26 22.17 0.53
N THR A 334 15.73 23.35 0.84
CA THR A 334 16.48 24.37 1.58
C THR A 334 16.61 23.97 3.06
N GLN A 335 17.54 24.60 3.79
CA GLN A 335 17.69 24.38 5.24
C GLN A 335 16.38 24.67 5.98
N ASP A 336 15.70 25.78 5.66
CA ASP A 336 14.43 26.14 6.29
C ASP A 336 13.30 25.14 5.97
N GLU A 337 13.22 24.65 4.74
CA GLU A 337 12.24 23.63 4.35
C GLU A 337 12.47 22.31 5.11
N SER A 338 13.71 21.79 5.11
CA SER A 338 14.04 20.56 5.84
C SER A 338 13.84 20.73 7.35
N ALA A 339 14.26 21.87 7.91
CA ALA A 339 14.10 22.17 9.32
C ALA A 339 12.63 22.31 9.73
N SER A 340 11.74 22.71 8.82
CA SER A 340 10.29 22.73 9.10
C SER A 340 9.71 21.32 9.26
N ILE A 341 10.19 20.34 8.48
CA ILE A 341 9.82 18.93 8.62
C ILE A 341 10.39 18.35 9.91
N MET A 342 11.67 18.61 10.17
CA MET A 342 12.35 18.23 11.42
C MET A 342 11.57 18.73 12.63
N LEU A 343 11.27 20.04 12.68
CA LEU A 343 10.51 20.66 13.77
C LEU A 343 9.12 20.04 13.94
N TYR A 344 8.43 19.70 12.84
CA TYR A 344 7.14 19.02 12.92
C TYR A 344 7.26 17.67 13.64
N THR A 345 8.29 16.88 13.33
CA THR A 345 8.48 15.55 13.93
C THR A 345 9.09 15.56 15.33
N MET A 346 9.63 16.69 15.79
CA MET A 346 10.23 16.80 17.13
C MET A 346 9.19 16.66 18.24
N GLY A 347 9.50 15.80 19.22
CA GLY A 347 8.76 15.71 20.49
C GLY A 347 9.50 16.45 21.61
N TRP A 348 8.76 17.19 22.43
CA TRP A 348 9.27 17.86 23.63
C TRP A 348 8.21 17.90 24.74
N GLU A 349 8.64 18.15 25.97
CA GLU A 349 7.75 18.24 27.13
C GLU A 349 7.29 19.70 27.38
N PRO A 350 6.02 19.92 27.76
CA PRO A 350 4.96 18.93 27.86
C PRO A 350 4.46 18.47 26.48
N LEU A 351 4.16 17.18 26.33
CA LEU A 351 3.76 16.57 25.04
C LEU A 351 2.58 17.27 24.35
N ASP A 352 1.59 17.74 25.11
CA ASP A 352 0.42 18.47 24.60
C ASP A 352 0.77 19.85 24.01
N LYS A 353 2.03 20.28 24.13
CA LYS A 353 2.59 21.49 23.54
C LYS A 353 3.62 21.21 22.45
N CYS A 354 3.72 19.97 21.96
CA CYS A 354 4.46 19.67 20.74
C CYS A 354 3.80 20.30 19.52
N LEU A 355 4.60 20.75 18.54
CA LEU A 355 4.07 21.43 17.36
C LEU A 355 3.10 20.54 16.58
N TYR A 356 3.44 19.26 16.33
CA TYR A 356 2.55 18.37 15.58
C TYR A 356 1.22 18.10 16.31
N VAL A 357 1.25 18.01 17.65
CA VAL A 357 0.04 17.77 18.46
C VAL A 357 -0.91 18.94 18.31
N VAL A 358 -0.44 20.16 18.60
CA VAL A 358 -1.29 21.35 18.58
C VAL A 358 -1.74 21.70 17.15
N LEU A 359 -0.87 21.53 16.15
CA LEU A 359 -1.23 21.72 14.75
C LEU A 359 -2.31 20.73 14.31
N ASN A 360 -2.13 19.43 14.59
CA ASN A 360 -3.09 18.42 14.19
C ASN A 360 -4.44 18.57 14.91
N ASP A 361 -4.44 18.98 16.18
CA ASP A 361 -5.68 19.28 16.91
C ASP A 361 -6.38 20.52 16.35
N THR A 362 -5.61 21.55 15.99
CA THR A 362 -6.11 22.73 15.28
C THR A 362 -6.74 22.34 13.95
N LEU A 363 -6.08 21.47 13.18
CA LEU A 363 -6.57 20.94 11.92
C LEU A 363 -7.81 20.07 12.09
N ARG A 364 -7.99 19.36 13.20
CA ARG A 364 -9.18 18.52 13.46
C ARG A 364 -10.38 19.34 13.97
N SER A 365 -10.14 20.49 14.59
CA SER A 365 -11.18 21.34 15.18
C SER A 365 -12.27 21.76 14.19
N SER A 366 -13.51 21.92 14.68
CA SER A 366 -14.60 22.58 13.94
C SER A 366 -14.32 24.07 13.70
N GLU A 367 -13.47 24.69 14.51
CA GLU A 367 -13.06 26.11 14.43
C GLU A 367 -11.73 26.30 13.69
N ARG A 368 -11.28 25.29 12.93
CA ARG A 368 -9.98 25.29 12.23
C ARG A 368 -9.74 26.55 11.40
N GLN A 369 -10.79 27.11 10.80
CA GLN A 369 -10.68 28.27 9.90
C GLN A 369 -10.13 29.49 10.63
N GLN A 370 -10.56 29.70 11.87
CA GLN A 370 -10.10 30.79 12.71
C GLN A 370 -8.77 30.43 13.39
N LYS A 371 -8.66 29.20 13.91
CA LYS A 371 -7.50 28.75 14.67
C LYS A 371 -6.24 28.49 13.83
N LEU A 372 -6.36 28.26 12.52
CA LEU A 372 -5.22 28.07 11.63
C LEU A 372 -4.52 29.35 11.22
N LYS A 373 -5.11 30.54 11.41
CA LYS A 373 -4.51 31.81 10.94
C LYS A 373 -3.06 32.04 11.44
N PRO A 374 -2.73 31.81 12.72
CA PRO A 374 -1.35 31.92 13.21
C PRO A 374 -0.39 30.92 12.55
N TRP A 375 -0.90 29.83 11.98
CA TRP A 375 -0.12 28.76 11.37
C TRP A 375 0.20 29.00 9.90
N TYR A 376 -0.37 30.02 9.25
CA TYR A 376 -0.26 30.16 7.80
C TYR A 376 1.19 30.28 7.29
N LEU A 377 2.06 31.01 7.98
CA LEU A 377 3.47 31.12 7.59
C LEU A 377 4.22 29.78 7.75
N PHE A 378 4.05 29.11 8.89
CA PHE A 378 4.61 27.77 9.11
C PHE A 378 4.09 26.76 8.09
N MET A 379 2.78 26.70 7.86
CA MET A 379 2.15 25.80 6.90
C MET A 379 2.60 26.08 5.48
N ARG A 380 2.79 27.35 5.09
CA ARG A 380 3.35 27.73 3.78
C ARG A 380 4.73 27.11 3.57
N LEU A 381 5.62 27.23 4.55
CA LEU A 381 6.98 26.67 4.50
C LEU A 381 6.95 25.13 4.51
N PHE A 382 6.24 24.55 5.48
CA PHE A 382 6.16 23.11 5.68
C PHE A 382 5.53 22.38 4.49
N LEU A 383 4.41 22.89 3.95
CA LEU A 383 3.80 22.30 2.74
C LEU A 383 4.71 22.44 1.52
N SER A 384 5.44 23.56 1.37
CA SER A 384 6.41 23.71 0.27
C SER A 384 7.48 22.63 0.33
N ALA A 385 8.01 22.36 1.52
CA ALA A 385 8.97 21.30 1.75
C ALA A 385 8.40 19.91 1.36
N LEU A 386 7.21 19.57 1.87
CA LEU A 386 6.57 18.28 1.57
C LEU A 386 6.20 18.10 0.09
N PHE A 387 5.81 19.16 -0.61
CA PHE A 387 5.48 19.09 -2.05
C PHE A 387 6.72 18.98 -2.95
N ARG A 388 7.91 19.34 -2.47
CA ARG A 388 9.17 19.08 -3.18
C ARG A 388 9.61 17.62 -3.08
N LEU A 389 9.19 16.92 -2.04
CA LEU A 389 9.41 15.48 -1.91
C LEU A 389 8.51 14.71 -2.89
N PRO A 390 9.01 13.67 -3.58
CA PRO A 390 8.21 12.89 -4.51
C PRO A 390 7.08 12.14 -3.77
N PRO A 391 5.89 12.00 -4.38
CA PRO A 391 4.85 11.14 -3.84
C PRO A 391 5.30 9.69 -3.80
N LEU A 392 4.94 9.00 -2.72
CA LEU A 392 5.23 7.58 -2.51
C LEU A 392 3.93 6.77 -2.62
N PRO A 393 3.56 6.26 -3.82
CA PRO A 393 2.40 5.40 -3.99
C PRO A 393 2.70 4.00 -3.46
N LYS A 394 2.50 3.80 -2.16
CA LYS A 394 2.74 2.53 -1.47
C LYS A 394 1.67 2.26 -0.41
N VAL A 395 1.67 1.02 0.07
CA VAL A 395 0.91 0.64 1.25
C VAL A 395 1.60 1.22 2.48
N ALA A 396 0.83 1.90 3.31
CA ALA A 396 1.30 2.37 4.61
C ALA A 396 0.39 1.81 5.72
N TYR A 397 0.94 1.76 6.92
CA TYR A 397 0.26 1.26 8.11
C TYR A 397 0.28 2.32 9.20
N ARG A 398 -0.79 2.32 10.01
CA ARG A 398 -0.89 3.15 11.21
C ARG A 398 -1.59 2.38 12.32
N GLY A 399 -0.98 2.33 13.49
CA GLY A 399 -1.57 1.73 14.69
C GLY A 399 -2.19 2.79 15.60
N VAL A 400 -3.31 2.46 16.23
CA VAL A 400 -3.99 3.27 17.24
C VAL A 400 -4.47 2.38 18.38
N LYS A 401 -4.23 2.77 19.63
CA LYS A 401 -4.61 2.01 20.84
C LYS A 401 -6.07 2.24 21.28
N LEU A 402 -7.00 2.24 20.33
CA LEU A 402 -8.43 2.41 20.53
C LEU A 402 -9.20 1.59 19.48
N ASP A 403 -10.44 1.19 19.79
CA ASP A 403 -11.38 0.74 18.77
C ASP A 403 -11.94 1.94 18.00
N LEU A 404 -11.75 1.94 16.68
CA LEU A 404 -12.32 2.93 15.79
C LEU A 404 -13.29 2.32 14.78
N SER A 405 -13.54 1.01 14.82
CA SER A 405 -14.28 0.27 13.81
C SER A 405 -15.65 0.87 13.49
N GLU A 406 -16.42 1.29 14.50
CA GLU A 406 -17.73 1.93 14.32
C GLU A 406 -17.69 3.24 13.51
N ARG A 407 -16.55 3.95 13.51
CA ARG A 407 -16.38 5.23 12.79
C ARG A 407 -16.09 5.03 11.31
N TYR A 408 -15.66 3.83 10.91
CA TYR A 408 -15.22 3.53 9.56
C TYR A 408 -16.16 2.50 8.93
N VAL A 409 -17.30 3.01 8.45
CA VAL A 409 -18.30 2.19 7.78
C VAL A 409 -17.89 1.97 6.32
N GLU A 410 -17.90 0.71 5.88
CA GLU A 410 -17.54 0.31 4.51
C GLU A 410 -18.32 1.10 3.44
N GLY A 411 -17.63 1.46 2.37
CA GLY A 411 -18.16 2.25 1.26
C GLY A 411 -18.29 3.75 1.54
N LYS A 412 -18.16 4.20 2.80
CA LYS A 412 -18.17 5.63 3.13
C LYS A 412 -16.85 6.29 2.78
N THR A 413 -16.94 7.60 2.53
CA THR A 413 -15.78 8.47 2.36
C THR A 413 -15.55 9.27 3.63
N ILE A 414 -14.30 9.34 4.06
CA ILE A 414 -13.86 10.06 5.25
C ILE A 414 -12.67 10.98 4.91
N VAL A 415 -12.37 11.94 5.78
CA VAL A 415 -11.23 12.84 5.62
C VAL A 415 -10.38 12.82 6.89
N TRP A 416 -9.09 12.55 6.73
CA TRP A 416 -8.09 12.72 7.77
C TRP A 416 -7.56 14.15 7.72
N TRP A 417 -8.07 14.98 8.63
CA TRP A 417 -7.80 16.41 8.61
C TRP A 417 -6.41 16.81 9.10
N GLY A 418 -5.85 16.07 10.06
CA GLY A 418 -4.47 16.25 10.50
C GLY A 418 -3.49 15.54 9.57
N PHE A 419 -2.23 15.95 9.60
CA PHE A 419 -1.15 15.16 9.03
C PHE A 419 -1.05 13.86 9.82
N SER A 420 -0.77 12.76 9.13
CA SER A 420 -0.76 11.43 9.75
C SER A 420 0.55 10.73 9.48
N SER A 421 1.34 10.57 10.54
CA SER A 421 2.55 9.74 10.50
C SER A 421 2.15 8.26 10.37
N CYS A 422 2.80 7.58 9.43
CA CYS A 422 2.58 6.18 9.09
C CYS A 422 3.93 5.51 8.80
N THR A 423 3.91 4.20 8.64
CA THR A 423 5.10 3.41 8.26
C THR A 423 4.79 2.51 7.07
N THR A 424 5.78 2.24 6.22
CA THR A 424 5.64 1.24 5.15
C THR A 424 6.02 -0.17 5.61
N ALA A 425 6.58 -0.31 6.81
CA ALA A 425 7.00 -1.58 7.39
C ALA A 425 6.04 -2.03 8.48
N VAL A 426 5.23 -3.05 8.20
CA VAL A 426 4.22 -3.55 9.16
C VAL A 426 4.83 -3.99 10.51
N GLY A 427 6.08 -4.45 10.50
CA GLY A 427 6.80 -4.90 11.70
C GLY A 427 7.01 -3.82 12.75
N VAL A 428 7.08 -2.54 12.34
CA VAL A 428 7.22 -1.38 13.25
C VAL A 428 6.06 -1.32 14.24
N LEU A 429 4.86 -1.73 13.83
CA LEU A 429 3.67 -1.73 14.69
C LEU A 429 3.76 -2.68 15.89
N LYS A 430 4.73 -3.59 15.93
CA LYS A 430 4.96 -4.47 17.08
C LYS A 430 5.30 -3.69 18.35
N SER A 431 5.93 -2.51 18.23
CA SER A 431 6.28 -1.68 19.38
C SER A 431 5.02 -1.21 20.13
N GLU A 432 5.07 -1.27 21.46
CA GLU A 432 4.03 -0.74 22.35
C GLU A 432 3.85 0.79 22.24
N GLN A 433 4.75 1.50 21.55
CA GLN A 433 4.59 2.93 21.29
C GLN A 433 3.56 3.19 20.17
N PHE A 434 3.41 2.22 19.26
CA PHE A 434 2.50 2.29 18.12
C PHE A 434 1.25 1.44 18.40
N LEU A 435 1.18 0.24 17.81
CA LEU A 435 0.03 -0.65 17.99
C LEU A 435 0.19 -1.55 19.22
N GLY A 436 1.37 -2.14 19.40
CA GLY A 436 1.61 -3.15 20.42
C GLY A 436 0.84 -4.45 20.15
N THR A 437 0.70 -5.27 21.20
CA THR A 437 0.04 -6.59 21.11
C THR A 437 -1.14 -6.77 22.06
N THR A 438 -1.39 -5.79 22.94
CA THR A 438 -2.38 -5.87 24.02
C THR A 438 -3.37 -4.72 23.96
N GLY A 439 -4.51 -4.89 24.66
CA GLY A 439 -5.60 -3.91 24.68
C GLY A 439 -6.37 -3.81 23.37
N THR A 440 -7.51 -3.14 23.42
CA THR A 440 -8.33 -2.86 22.24
C THR A 440 -7.63 -1.83 21.35
N ARG A 441 -7.46 -2.17 20.08
CA ARG A 441 -6.62 -1.40 19.16
C ARG A 441 -7.08 -1.53 17.70
N THR A 442 -6.72 -0.55 16.90
CA THR A 442 -7.03 -0.46 15.48
C THR A 442 -5.75 -0.36 14.67
N MET A 443 -5.60 -1.21 13.64
CA MET A 443 -4.58 -1.10 12.62
C MET A 443 -5.20 -0.64 11.30
N PHE A 444 -4.71 0.47 10.75
CA PHE A 444 -5.07 0.89 9.41
C PHE A 444 -4.10 0.30 8.39
N THR A 445 -4.65 -0.24 7.30
CA THR A 445 -3.91 -0.55 6.06
C THR A 445 -4.34 0.45 5.00
N LEU A 446 -3.40 1.27 4.55
CA LEU A 446 -3.65 2.46 3.74
C LEU A 446 -3.06 2.26 2.35
N GLN A 447 -3.89 2.22 1.30
CA GLN A 447 -3.42 2.33 -0.08
C GLN A 447 -3.21 3.82 -0.38
N CYS A 448 -1.98 4.30 -0.21
CA CYS A 448 -1.63 5.70 -0.38
C CYS A 448 -1.19 6.00 -1.82
N GLN A 449 -1.48 7.23 -2.27
CA GLN A 449 -0.99 7.82 -3.52
C GLN A 449 -0.12 9.04 -3.26
N SER A 450 -0.38 9.76 -2.17
CA SER A 450 0.25 11.06 -1.88
C SER A 450 1.04 11.11 -0.57
N ALA A 451 1.38 9.96 0.01
CA ALA A 451 2.33 9.94 1.14
C ALA A 451 3.70 10.51 0.71
N ARG A 452 4.48 11.00 1.67
CA ARG A 452 5.86 11.47 1.48
C ARG A 452 6.80 10.72 2.40
N ASP A 453 7.89 10.20 1.86
CA ASP A 453 9.01 9.70 2.68
C ASP A 453 9.70 10.92 3.30
N ILE A 454 9.67 10.99 4.64
CA ILE A 454 10.30 12.08 5.38
C ILE A 454 11.47 11.60 6.24
N ARG A 455 11.92 10.35 6.10
CA ARG A 455 12.94 9.73 6.96
C ARG A 455 14.23 10.55 7.07
N LYS A 456 14.69 11.14 5.96
CA LYS A 456 15.91 11.97 5.94
C LYS A 456 15.75 13.36 6.57
N HIS A 457 14.51 13.76 6.84
CA HIS A 457 14.15 15.08 7.34
C HIS A 457 13.43 15.00 8.70
N SER A 458 13.15 13.80 9.21
CA SER A 458 12.53 13.56 10.50
C SER A 458 13.58 13.57 11.61
N TYR A 459 13.15 13.99 12.81
CA TYR A 459 13.93 13.91 14.04
C TYR A 459 14.25 12.46 14.44
N TYR A 460 13.37 11.53 14.07
CA TYR A 460 13.54 10.10 14.32
C TYR A 460 14.12 9.40 13.09
N THR A 461 15.43 9.54 12.91
CA THR A 461 16.15 9.02 11.73
C THR A 461 16.13 7.49 11.58
N ALA A 462 15.79 6.76 12.63
CA ALA A 462 15.70 5.29 12.63
C ALA A 462 14.33 4.76 12.17
N GLU A 463 13.34 5.64 11.96
CA GLU A 463 11.99 5.24 11.57
C GLU A 463 11.80 5.36 10.05
N ASP A 464 11.24 4.33 9.41
CA ASP A 464 10.77 4.41 8.01
C ASP A 464 9.45 5.21 7.94
N GLU A 465 9.54 6.45 8.39
CA GLU A 465 8.41 7.36 8.56
C GLU A 465 7.96 7.92 7.22
N VAL A 466 6.68 7.70 6.93
CA VAL A 466 5.99 8.31 5.80
C VAL A 466 4.86 9.19 6.32
N LEU A 467 4.78 10.41 5.80
CA LEU A 467 3.79 11.38 6.21
C LEU A 467 2.68 11.48 5.18
N LEU A 468 1.44 11.30 5.64
CA LEU A 468 0.24 11.64 4.88
C LEU A 468 -0.14 13.10 5.09
N MET A 469 -0.51 13.75 3.99
CA MET A 469 -0.90 15.15 4.00
C MET A 469 -2.18 15.36 4.82
N ALA A 470 -2.26 16.52 5.49
CA ALA A 470 -3.49 16.96 6.11
C ALA A 470 -4.61 17.10 5.07
N GLY A 471 -5.84 16.74 5.46
CA GLY A 471 -6.98 16.73 4.56
C GLY A 471 -6.97 15.59 3.54
N THR A 472 -6.23 14.50 3.77
CA THR A 472 -6.29 13.34 2.87
C THR A 472 -7.67 12.67 2.93
N GLN A 473 -8.28 12.42 1.79
CA GLN A 473 -9.57 11.76 1.68
C GLN A 473 -9.37 10.26 1.43
N PHE A 474 -10.16 9.44 2.13
CA PHE A 474 -10.14 7.99 1.97
C PHE A 474 -11.55 7.46 1.72
N LYS A 475 -11.64 6.41 0.90
CA LYS A 475 -12.77 5.49 0.90
C LYS A 475 -12.49 4.35 1.85
N VAL A 476 -13.46 4.03 2.71
CA VAL A 476 -13.40 2.83 3.56
C VAL A 476 -13.71 1.61 2.71
N MET A 477 -12.74 0.71 2.59
CA MET A 477 -12.84 -0.47 1.75
C MET A 477 -13.33 -1.70 2.51
N GLY A 478 -13.12 -1.74 3.82
CA GLY A 478 -13.62 -2.82 4.67
C GLY A 478 -12.96 -2.84 6.04
N CYS A 479 -13.56 -3.62 6.94
CA CYS A 479 -13.10 -3.80 8.30
C CYS A 479 -13.01 -5.30 8.63
N LEU A 480 -11.95 -5.71 9.30
CA LEU A 480 -11.73 -7.06 9.79
C LEU A 480 -11.57 -7.03 11.31
N ASP A 481 -12.54 -7.61 11.99
CA ASP A 481 -12.54 -7.80 13.44
C ASP A 481 -11.78 -9.09 13.80
N GLN A 482 -10.76 -8.96 14.66
CA GLN A 482 -9.93 -10.04 15.19
C GLN A 482 -9.94 -10.03 16.73
N GLY A 483 -11.07 -9.65 17.33
CA GLY A 483 -11.25 -9.55 18.77
C GLY A 483 -10.75 -8.19 19.26
N ASN A 484 -9.62 -8.18 19.98
CA ASN A 484 -9.05 -6.93 20.50
C ASN A 484 -8.31 -6.11 19.43
N LEU A 485 -8.17 -6.64 18.21
CA LEU A 485 -7.54 -5.96 17.08
C LEU A 485 -8.57 -5.77 15.98
N HIS A 486 -8.80 -4.52 15.57
CA HIS A 486 -9.61 -4.17 14.40
C HIS A 486 -8.69 -3.72 13.27
N ILE A 487 -8.82 -4.32 12.09
CA ILE A 487 -8.03 -3.97 10.91
C ILE A 487 -8.94 -3.23 9.92
N ILE A 488 -8.60 -1.99 9.60
CA ILE A 488 -9.40 -1.13 8.71
C ILE A 488 -8.62 -0.86 7.43
N GLN A 489 -9.21 -1.19 6.29
CA GLN A 489 -8.62 -0.95 4.98
C GLN A 489 -9.15 0.35 4.39
N LEU A 490 -8.25 1.26 4.03
CA LEU A 490 -8.58 2.54 3.40
C LEU A 490 -7.88 2.67 2.05
N GLU A 491 -8.59 3.22 1.06
CA GLU A 491 -8.02 3.59 -0.25
C GLU A 491 -8.05 5.11 -0.39
N GLU A 492 -6.89 5.73 -0.62
CA GLU A 492 -6.80 7.17 -0.82
C GLU A 492 -7.58 7.54 -2.10
N THR A 493 -8.48 8.51 -1.96
CA THR A 493 -9.26 9.05 -3.08
C THR A 493 -8.92 10.51 -3.29
N ARG A 494 -8.98 10.96 -4.54
CA ARG A 494 -8.84 12.39 -4.84
C ARG A 494 -10.17 13.09 -4.55
N PRO A 495 -10.21 14.06 -3.62
CA PRO A 495 -11.40 14.88 -3.46
C PRO A 495 -11.64 15.70 -4.74
N PRO A 496 -12.90 16.07 -5.05
CA PRO A 496 -13.23 16.83 -6.26
C PRO A 496 -12.67 18.27 -6.26
N PHE A 497 -12.13 18.72 -5.12
CA PHE A 497 -11.40 19.96 -4.95
C PHE A 497 -10.23 19.69 -3.99
N PRO A 498 -9.04 20.27 -4.22
CA PRO A 498 -7.90 20.09 -3.34
C PRO A 498 -8.18 20.67 -1.95
N LEU A 499 -8.10 19.81 -0.92
CA LEU A 499 -8.29 20.21 0.48
C LEU A 499 -7.06 20.98 1.01
N LEU A 500 -5.89 20.67 0.46
CA LEU A 500 -4.68 21.48 0.46
C LEU A 500 -4.13 21.48 -0.97
N GLN A 501 -3.73 22.64 -1.49
CA GLN A 501 -3.27 22.75 -2.88
C GLN A 501 -1.76 22.54 -2.99
N PRO A 502 -1.28 21.93 -4.08
CA PRO A 502 0.14 21.96 -4.41
C PRO A 502 0.60 23.42 -4.50
N VAL A 503 1.73 23.71 -3.88
CA VAL A 503 2.34 25.03 -3.97
C VAL A 503 2.93 25.22 -5.38
N PRO A 504 2.65 26.32 -6.11
CA PRO A 504 3.37 26.65 -7.32
C PRO A 504 4.86 26.82 -7.00
N ILE A 505 5.71 25.92 -7.51
CA ILE A 505 7.15 26.01 -7.33
C ILE A 505 7.67 27.07 -8.30
N VAL A 506 7.94 28.28 -7.81
CA VAL A 506 8.74 29.26 -8.55
C VAL A 506 10.19 28.83 -8.43
N ILE A 507 10.70 28.10 -9.42
CA ILE A 507 12.13 27.79 -9.53
C ILE A 507 12.83 29.10 -9.92
N PRO A 508 13.72 29.68 -9.09
CA PRO A 508 14.52 30.81 -9.52
C PRO A 508 15.38 30.37 -10.71
N LYS A 509 15.25 31.04 -11.85
CA LYS A 509 16.15 30.81 -13.00
C LYS A 509 17.59 30.99 -12.53
N PRO A 510 18.53 30.09 -12.90
CA PRO A 510 19.93 30.34 -12.71
C PRO A 510 20.29 31.66 -13.40
N ILE A 511 20.82 32.61 -12.65
CA ILE A 511 21.42 33.82 -13.21
C ILE A 511 22.60 33.32 -14.06
N SER A 512 22.46 33.34 -15.38
CA SER A 512 23.56 33.02 -16.28
C SER A 512 24.61 34.12 -16.13
N SER A 513 25.67 33.84 -15.38
CA SER A 513 26.89 34.64 -15.47
C SER A 513 27.50 34.39 -16.85
N THR A 514 27.52 35.45 -17.66
CA THR A 514 28.31 35.52 -18.88
C THR A 514 29.79 35.31 -18.56
N PRO A 515 30.54 34.49 -19.35
CA PRO A 515 31.95 34.30 -19.11
C PRO A 515 32.73 35.52 -19.61
N SER A 516 33.30 36.29 -18.68
CA SER A 516 34.38 37.22 -18.97
C SER A 516 35.65 36.44 -19.29
N LYS A 517 36.24 36.73 -20.45
CA LYS A 517 37.53 36.21 -20.91
C LYS A 517 38.62 36.58 -19.89
N ALA A 518 39.32 35.59 -19.35
CA ALA A 518 40.61 35.79 -18.70
C ALA A 518 41.67 34.91 -19.35
N SER A 519 42.72 35.61 -19.78
CA SER A 519 43.90 35.16 -20.51
C SER A 519 44.74 34.17 -19.72
N THR A 520 45.16 33.11 -20.41
CA THR A 520 46.27 32.22 -20.06
C THR A 520 47.52 33.02 -19.75
N THR A 521 48.14 32.82 -18.59
CA THR A 521 49.58 33.01 -18.43
C THR A 521 50.14 31.89 -17.58
N THR A 522 50.95 31.05 -18.22
CA THR A 522 51.71 29.95 -17.64
C THR A 522 52.90 30.51 -16.86
N ALA A 523 53.11 30.05 -15.63
CA ALA A 523 54.43 30.10 -14.98
C ALA A 523 54.64 28.81 -14.18
N VAL A 524 55.60 28.02 -14.64
CA VAL A 524 56.14 26.80 -14.04
C VAL A 524 57.29 27.20 -13.10
N VAL A 525 57.28 26.78 -11.83
CA VAL A 525 58.50 26.41 -11.06
C VAL A 525 58.14 25.41 -9.93
N THR A 526 58.45 24.15 -10.18
CA THR A 526 59.26 23.17 -9.41
C THR A 526 59.24 23.05 -7.87
N ALA A 527 59.10 21.77 -7.45
CA ALA A 527 59.75 21.07 -6.32
C ALA A 527 59.29 21.43 -4.88
N LYS A 528 59.18 20.53 -3.90
CA LYS A 528 59.79 19.20 -3.69
C LYS A 528 59.02 18.52 -2.54
N ALA A 529 58.80 17.21 -2.65
CA ALA A 529 58.39 16.37 -1.54
C ALA A 529 59.58 16.13 -0.58
N LYS A 530 59.33 16.13 0.73
CA LYS A 530 60.13 15.39 1.71
C LYS A 530 59.25 14.85 2.84
N LYS A 531 59.55 13.61 3.17
CA LYS A 531 58.88 12.66 4.07
C LYS A 531 59.73 12.53 5.33
N GLN A 532 59.15 12.50 6.53
CA GLN A 532 59.66 11.87 7.76
C GLN A 532 58.60 12.08 8.86
N THR A 533 57.85 11.09 9.36
CA THR A 533 58.12 9.95 10.27
C THR A 533 58.48 10.30 11.73
N GLN A 534 57.79 9.61 12.66
CA GLN A 534 58.01 9.39 14.12
C GLN A 534 57.51 10.50 15.06
N SER A 535 57.05 10.26 16.30
CA SER A 535 56.52 9.09 17.03
C SER A 535 56.10 9.55 18.45
N SER A 536 55.10 8.89 19.05
CA SER A 536 54.99 8.52 20.48
C SER A 536 54.43 9.47 21.56
N LYS A 537 53.63 8.82 22.46
CA LYS A 537 53.18 9.15 23.84
C LYS A 537 52.08 10.23 23.97
N SER A 538 51.03 10.11 24.80
CA SER A 538 50.78 9.31 26.01
C SER A 538 49.28 9.18 26.33
N GLN A 539 48.91 8.12 27.06
CA GLN A 539 47.63 7.92 27.77
C GLN A 539 47.35 9.01 28.82
N LYS A 540 46.08 9.44 28.96
CA LYS A 540 45.28 9.42 30.21
C LYS A 540 43.90 10.09 30.02
N ASP A 541 42.95 9.63 30.85
CA ASP A 541 41.65 10.21 31.20
C ASP A 541 40.42 9.89 30.34
N THR A 542 39.91 8.67 30.53
CA THR A 542 38.51 8.28 30.25
C THR A 542 37.79 7.92 31.55
N THR A 543 37.25 8.92 32.24
CA THR A 543 36.21 8.75 33.29
C THR A 543 35.47 10.07 33.48
N ALA A 544 34.58 10.43 32.53
CA ALA A 544 33.60 11.52 32.71
C ALA A 544 32.42 11.48 31.72
N VAL A 545 32.40 10.62 30.69
CA VAL A 545 31.39 10.68 29.61
C VAL A 545 30.25 9.64 29.76
N ALA A 546 30.34 8.72 30.74
CA ALA A 546 29.36 7.63 30.87
C ALA A 546 28.09 7.99 31.68
N ALA A 547 28.08 9.08 32.46
CA ALA A 547 26.96 9.41 33.34
C ALA A 547 25.86 10.24 32.65
N THR A 548 26.17 10.96 31.58
CA THR A 548 25.20 11.85 30.89
C THR A 548 24.39 11.13 29.81
N ALA A 549 24.89 10.01 29.28
CA ALA A 549 24.18 9.21 28.27
C ALA A 549 23.02 8.37 28.85
N SER A 550 23.05 8.04 30.15
CA SER A 550 22.01 7.21 30.77
C SER A 550 20.77 8.00 31.19
N ALA A 551 20.86 9.33 31.33
CA ALA A 551 19.72 10.19 31.68
C ALA A 551 18.83 10.54 30.47
N ILE A 552 19.42 10.61 29.28
CA ILE A 552 18.70 10.87 28.01
C ILE A 552 17.79 9.70 27.64
N ASN A 553 18.19 8.46 27.98
CA ASN A 553 17.46 7.24 27.63
C ASN A 553 16.24 6.95 28.54
N VAL A 554 16.18 7.54 29.73
CA VAL A 554 15.05 7.38 30.67
C VAL A 554 13.94 8.40 30.37
N GLY A 555 14.30 9.59 29.86
CA GLY A 555 13.33 10.63 29.47
C GLY A 555 12.57 10.33 28.16
N THR A 556 13.23 9.70 27.17
CA THR A 556 12.62 9.30 25.88
C THR A 556 11.55 8.22 26.04
N SER A 557 11.66 7.37 27.06
CA SER A 557 10.70 6.30 27.36
C SER A 557 9.35 6.81 27.89
N SER A 558 9.31 8.01 28.49
CA SER A 558 8.10 8.58 29.11
C SER A 558 7.25 9.34 28.07
N ILE A 559 7.90 10.12 27.20
CA ILE A 559 7.27 10.93 26.16
C ILE A 559 6.52 10.04 25.15
N MET A 560 7.10 8.91 24.75
CA MET A 560 6.50 8.01 23.74
C MET A 560 5.31 7.18 24.24
N LYS A 561 5.18 6.94 25.55
CA LYS A 561 4.02 6.19 26.12
C LYS A 561 2.69 6.92 25.93
N GLN A 562 2.70 8.24 25.73
CA GLN A 562 1.50 9.06 25.65
C GLN A 562 1.13 9.52 24.22
N MET A 563 2.02 9.34 23.23
CA MET A 563 1.78 9.73 21.82
C MET A 563 0.55 9.06 21.20
N SER A 564 0.24 7.82 21.58
CA SER A 564 -0.96 7.09 21.10
C SER A 564 -2.24 7.40 21.90
N ALA A 565 -2.14 7.98 23.10
CA ALA A 565 -3.26 8.10 24.05
C ALA A 565 -3.97 9.47 24.00
N MET A 566 -3.31 10.54 23.54
CA MET A 566 -3.88 11.90 23.55
C MET A 566 -4.48 12.37 22.21
N GLU A 567 -4.25 11.69 21.08
CA GLU A 567 -4.68 12.15 19.75
C GLU A 567 -6.19 12.01 19.44
N ILE A 568 -7.02 11.52 20.39
CA ILE A 568 -8.48 11.38 20.19
C ILE A 568 -9.28 11.87 21.41
N LYS A 569 -9.03 13.09 21.87
CA LYS A 569 -9.99 13.85 22.70
C LYS A 569 -10.32 15.19 22.05
N ALA A 570 -11.06 15.17 20.94
CA ALA A 570 -12.07 16.16 20.59
C ALA A 570 -12.60 15.94 19.16
N SER A 571 -13.76 15.32 19.04
CA SER A 571 -14.83 15.86 18.19
C SER A 571 -16.14 15.15 18.55
N PRO A 572 -16.91 15.63 19.55
CA PRO A 572 -18.31 15.28 19.62
C PRO A 572 -18.99 16.01 18.46
N ASN A 573 -19.72 15.31 17.59
CA ASN A 573 -21.09 15.71 17.27
C ASN A 573 -21.78 14.77 16.27
N LYS A 574 -23.05 14.57 16.61
CA LYS A 574 -24.17 14.24 15.73
C LYS A 574 -24.22 15.08 14.45
#